data_AF-A0A2M7R565-F1
#
_entry.id   AF-A0A2M7R565-F1
#
_cell.length_a   1.000
_cell.length_b   1.000
_cell.length_c   1.000
_cell.angle_alpha   90.00
_cell.angle_beta   90.00
_cell.angle_gamma   90.00
#
_symmetry.space_group_name_H-M   'P 1'
#
loop_
_entity.id
_entity.type
_entity.pdbx_description
1 polymer ?
#
loop_
_entity_poly.entity_id
_entity_poly.type
_entity_poly.pdbx_seq_one_letter_code
_entity_poly.pdbx_strand_id
1 'polypeptide(L)'
;MVGELLRKRREESGQDLREISKTLRIRYESLKAIEDEEFEKLPAGVYVKGYIREYAELLNIDPEIVINAYLKEVSPPKDEKKEILEKKIAHKKKLKIRYLLIPSLLVLLIITIAFILFPSSREKPRITPSPVETKKEILPPATVETKKEIPLPSVESKKESILEAKNPPHILEVFATETTWLSVNIDNTDAKEMLLKPGESVKLQAKNVFSLKIGNAGGLKLVFDGKEIGEIGEKNQVIKLTLPSD
;
A
#
# COMPACT_ATOMS: atom_id res chain seq x y z
N MET A 1 -5.78 -14.43 -34.75
CA MET A 1 -6.36 -15.17 -33.63
C MET A 1 -5.22 -15.92 -32.95
N VAL A 2 -5.05 -15.73 -31.64
CA VAL A 2 -3.88 -16.22 -30.89
C VAL A 2 -3.90 -17.75 -30.80
N GLY A 3 -5.07 -18.33 -30.55
CA GLY A 3 -5.23 -19.77 -30.44
C GLY A 3 -4.86 -20.49 -31.73
N GLU A 4 -5.33 -19.95 -32.86
CA GLU A 4 -5.03 -20.47 -34.20
C GLU A 4 -3.52 -20.45 -34.53
N LEU A 5 -2.83 -19.35 -34.18
CA LEU A 5 -1.39 -19.21 -34.41
C LEU A 5 -0.60 -20.30 -33.67
N LEU A 6 -0.92 -20.51 -32.39
CA LEU A 6 -0.26 -21.52 -31.54
C LEU A 6 -0.54 -22.94 -32.05
N ARG A 7 -1.82 -23.24 -32.36
CA ARG A 7 -2.24 -24.54 -32.91
C ARG A 7 -1.50 -24.86 -34.19
N LYS A 8 -1.50 -23.94 -35.15
CA LYS A 8 -0.86 -24.13 -36.45
C LYS A 8 0.62 -24.41 -36.29
N ARG A 9 1.31 -23.63 -35.46
CA ARG A 9 2.75 -23.79 -35.22
C ARG A 9 3.08 -25.10 -34.48
N ARG A 10 2.22 -25.58 -33.59
CA ARG A 10 2.32 -26.90 -32.96
C ARG A 10 2.21 -28.01 -34.00
N GLU A 11 1.19 -27.96 -34.84
CA GLU A 11 0.90 -28.97 -35.87
C GLU A 11 2.01 -29.04 -36.93
N GLU A 12 2.53 -27.88 -37.35
CA GLU A 12 3.69 -27.79 -38.25
C GLU A 12 4.97 -28.42 -37.66
N SER A 13 5.09 -28.47 -36.34
CA SER A 13 6.18 -29.16 -35.64
C SER A 13 5.88 -30.61 -35.28
N GLY A 14 4.72 -31.13 -35.65
CA GLY A 14 4.33 -32.51 -35.35
C GLY A 14 4.23 -32.82 -33.85
N GLN A 15 4.04 -31.80 -33.02
CA GLN A 15 3.96 -31.97 -31.57
C GLN A 15 2.54 -32.29 -31.13
N ASP A 16 2.39 -33.33 -30.30
CA ASP A 16 1.12 -33.68 -29.69
C ASP A 16 0.81 -32.77 -28.49
N LEU A 17 -0.44 -32.30 -28.42
CA LEU A 17 -0.87 -31.36 -27.38
C LEU A 17 -0.82 -32.00 -25.97
N ARG A 18 -0.97 -33.33 -25.83
CA ARG A 18 -0.85 -34.02 -24.54
C ARG A 18 0.60 -34.11 -24.09
N GLU A 19 1.54 -34.30 -25.02
CA GLU A 19 2.97 -34.27 -24.70
C GLU A 19 3.45 -32.87 -24.29
N ILE A 20 2.95 -31.83 -24.96
CA ILE A 20 3.19 -30.44 -24.56
C ILE A 20 2.61 -30.18 -23.17
N SER A 21 1.38 -30.63 -22.91
CA SER A 21 0.74 -30.52 -21.59
C SER A 21 1.61 -31.12 -20.48
N LYS A 22 2.16 -32.32 -20.68
CA LYS A 22 3.07 -32.96 -19.73
C LYS A 22 4.36 -32.16 -19.54
N THR A 23 4.95 -31.69 -20.65
CA THR A 23 6.21 -30.94 -20.66
C THR A 23 6.10 -29.63 -19.90
N LEU A 24 5.06 -28.84 -20.19
CA LEU A 24 4.81 -27.56 -19.56
C LEU A 24 4.16 -27.66 -18.18
N ARG A 25 3.70 -28.86 -17.79
CA ARG A 25 2.88 -29.07 -16.57
C ARG A 25 1.63 -28.19 -16.54
N ILE A 26 1.10 -27.86 -17.71
CA ILE A 26 -0.16 -27.14 -17.90
C ILE A 26 -1.22 -28.18 -18.27
N ARG A 27 -2.40 -28.13 -17.63
CA ARG A 27 -3.50 -29.06 -17.93
C ARG A 27 -3.85 -29.04 -19.43
N TYR A 28 -4.11 -30.21 -20.00
CA TYR A 28 -4.48 -30.35 -21.41
C TYR A 28 -5.67 -29.47 -21.76
N GLU A 29 -6.68 -29.41 -20.89
CA GLU A 29 -7.88 -28.60 -21.06
C GLU A 29 -7.55 -27.11 -21.13
N SER A 30 -6.53 -26.65 -20.40
CA SER A 30 -6.08 -25.25 -20.45
C SER A 30 -5.42 -24.94 -21.79
N LEU A 31 -4.50 -25.79 -22.27
CA LEU A 31 -3.85 -25.56 -23.56
C LEU A 31 -4.86 -25.68 -24.71
N LYS A 32 -5.79 -26.62 -24.61
CA LYS A 32 -6.87 -26.77 -25.58
C LYS A 32 -7.77 -25.54 -25.61
N ALA A 33 -8.18 -25.02 -24.45
CA ALA A 33 -8.97 -23.79 -24.36
C ALA A 33 -8.21 -22.57 -24.91
N ILE A 34 -6.88 -22.51 -24.79
CA ILE A 34 -6.07 -21.46 -25.44
C ILE A 34 -6.15 -21.60 -26.98
N GLU A 35 -5.99 -22.82 -27.52
CA GLU A 35 -6.09 -23.03 -28.98
C GLU A 35 -7.50 -22.83 -29.53
N ASP A 36 -8.53 -23.12 -28.75
CA ASP A 36 -9.95 -22.91 -29.09
C ASP A 36 -10.44 -21.49 -28.76
N GLU A 37 -9.57 -20.64 -28.21
CA GLU A 37 -9.88 -19.25 -27.78
C GLU A 37 -11.00 -19.14 -26.73
N GLU A 38 -11.22 -20.22 -25.99
CA GLU A 38 -12.17 -20.30 -24.89
C GLU A 38 -11.54 -19.78 -23.59
N PHE A 39 -11.01 -18.55 -23.62
CA PHE A 39 -10.27 -17.95 -22.50
C PHE A 39 -11.12 -17.82 -21.22
N GLU A 40 -12.45 -17.77 -21.35
CA GLU A 40 -13.40 -17.76 -20.23
C GLU A 40 -13.37 -19.04 -19.39
N LYS A 41 -12.95 -20.18 -19.98
CA LYS A 41 -12.85 -21.47 -19.29
C LYS A 41 -11.54 -21.64 -18.53
N LEU A 42 -10.61 -20.69 -18.68
CA LEU A 42 -9.31 -20.74 -18.03
C LEU A 42 -9.39 -20.21 -16.59
N PRO A 43 -8.59 -20.76 -15.65
CA PRO A 43 -8.43 -20.16 -14.34
C PRO A 43 -7.88 -18.72 -14.49
N ALA A 44 -8.26 -17.83 -13.57
CA ALA A 44 -8.03 -16.37 -13.55
C ALA A 44 -6.94 -15.83 -14.51
N GLY A 45 -7.24 -14.75 -15.25
CA GLY A 45 -6.45 -14.23 -16.39
C GLY A 45 -4.93 -14.03 -16.21
N VAL A 46 -4.43 -13.92 -14.97
CA VAL A 46 -2.98 -13.89 -14.68
C VAL A 46 -2.28 -15.20 -15.10
N TYR A 47 -2.96 -16.34 -14.95
CA TYR A 47 -2.44 -17.65 -15.34
C TYR A 47 -2.39 -17.82 -16.86
N VAL A 48 -3.36 -17.26 -17.58
CA VAL A 48 -3.46 -17.35 -19.05
C VAL A 48 -2.24 -16.75 -19.74
N LYS A 49 -1.81 -15.55 -19.30
CA LYS A 49 -0.60 -14.91 -19.84
C LYS A 49 0.66 -15.77 -19.64
N GLY A 50 0.76 -16.44 -18.49
CA GLY A 50 1.85 -17.36 -18.20
C GLY A 50 1.84 -18.57 -19.14
N TYR A 51 0.67 -19.20 -19.30
CA TYR A 51 0.50 -20.35 -20.18
C TYR A 51 0.81 -20.03 -21.65
N ILE A 52 0.33 -18.88 -22.14
CA ILE A 52 0.61 -18.43 -23.51
C ILE A 52 2.11 -18.20 -23.70
N ARG A 53 2.80 -17.62 -22.70
CA ARG A 53 4.25 -17.41 -22.76
C ARG A 53 4.99 -18.73 -22.89
N GLU A 54 4.79 -19.64 -21.94
CA GLU A 54 5.50 -20.93 -21.92
C GLU A 54 5.22 -21.74 -23.19
N TYR A 55 3.97 -21.69 -23.68
CA TYR A 55 3.61 -22.40 -24.89
C TYR A 55 4.28 -21.78 -26.14
N ALA A 56 4.32 -20.46 -26.26
CA ALA A 56 5.03 -19.77 -27.33
C ALA A 56 6.54 -20.07 -27.30
N GLU A 57 7.17 -20.05 -26.13
CA GLU A 57 8.58 -20.39 -25.94
C GLU A 57 8.88 -21.82 -26.42
N LEU A 58 8.07 -22.80 -26.01
CA LEU A 58 8.22 -24.20 -26.44
C LEU A 58 8.09 -24.36 -27.96
N LEU A 59 7.20 -23.59 -28.58
CA LEU A 59 6.97 -23.57 -30.02
C LEU A 59 8.00 -22.72 -30.79
N ASN A 60 8.98 -22.12 -30.11
CA ASN A 60 9.96 -21.20 -30.70
C ASN A 60 9.30 -20.01 -31.43
N ILE A 61 8.20 -19.49 -30.86
CA ILE A 61 7.56 -18.23 -31.27
C ILE A 61 8.00 -17.15 -30.28
N ASP A 62 8.25 -15.94 -30.76
CA ASP A 62 8.47 -14.80 -29.87
C ASP A 62 7.26 -14.61 -28.94
N PRO A 63 7.42 -14.81 -27.61
CA PRO A 63 6.31 -14.78 -26.68
C PRO A 63 5.65 -13.40 -26.59
N GLU A 64 6.42 -12.33 -26.79
CA GLU A 64 5.89 -10.97 -26.69
C GLU A 64 4.91 -10.66 -27.82
N ILE A 65 5.12 -11.23 -29.02
CA ILE A 65 4.18 -11.10 -30.14
C ILE A 65 2.83 -11.73 -29.76
N VAL A 66 2.86 -12.97 -29.27
CA VAL A 66 1.66 -13.74 -28.94
C VAL A 66 0.91 -13.13 -27.76
N ILE A 67 1.63 -12.71 -26.72
CA ILE A 67 1.07 -12.05 -25.54
C ILE A 67 0.40 -10.73 -25.91
N ASN A 68 1.04 -9.89 -26.74
CA ASN A 68 0.47 -8.61 -27.13
C ASN A 68 -0.79 -8.78 -27.98
N ALA A 69 -0.81 -9.79 -28.85
CA ALA A 69 -2.03 -10.15 -29.59
C ALA A 69 -3.16 -10.57 -28.64
N TYR A 70 -2.86 -11.41 -27.64
CA TYR A 70 -3.83 -11.82 -26.62
C TYR A 70 -4.35 -10.61 -25.82
N LEU A 71 -3.45 -9.76 -25.33
CA LEU A 71 -3.84 -8.58 -24.55
C LEU A 71 -4.73 -7.60 -25.33
N LYS A 72 -4.51 -7.48 -26.64
CA LYS A 72 -5.37 -6.67 -27.51
C LYS A 72 -6.79 -7.24 -27.65
N GLU A 73 -6.94 -8.55 -27.49
CA GLU A 73 -8.19 -9.28 -27.66
C GLU A 73 -9.01 -9.32 -26.37
N VAL A 74 -8.39 -9.56 -25.21
CA VAL A 74 -9.07 -9.60 -23.90
C VAL A 74 -9.14 -8.27 -23.16
N SER A 75 -8.32 -7.26 -23.51
CA SER A 75 -8.43 -5.97 -22.85
C SER A 75 -9.61 -5.19 -23.44
N PRO A 76 -10.49 -4.61 -22.62
CA PRO A 76 -11.37 -3.55 -23.12
C PRO A 76 -10.49 -2.46 -23.74
N PRO A 77 -10.97 -1.74 -24.78
CA PRO A 77 -10.18 -0.70 -25.42
C PRO A 77 -9.62 0.20 -24.34
N LYS A 78 -8.29 0.24 -24.22
CA LYS A 78 -7.61 1.19 -23.35
C LYS A 78 -8.17 2.55 -23.74
N ASP A 79 -8.81 3.24 -22.80
CA ASP A 79 -9.14 4.64 -22.98
C ASP A 79 -7.82 5.38 -23.23
N GLU A 80 -7.43 5.55 -24.49
CA GLU A 80 -6.20 6.24 -24.89
C GLU A 80 -6.15 7.63 -24.23
N LYS A 81 -7.33 8.22 -24.01
CA LYS A 81 -7.53 9.46 -23.25
C LYS A 81 -7.00 9.38 -21.82
N LYS A 82 -7.19 8.26 -21.11
CA LYS A 82 -6.75 8.07 -19.73
C LYS A 82 -5.24 7.91 -19.64
N GLU A 83 -4.63 7.13 -20.54
CA GLU A 83 -3.17 6.98 -20.59
C GLU A 83 -2.46 8.29 -20.98
N ILE A 84 -3.02 9.04 -21.95
CA ILE A 84 -2.51 10.36 -22.33
C ILE A 84 -2.66 11.35 -21.17
N LEU A 85 -3.78 11.30 -20.43
CA LEU A 85 -4.02 12.16 -19.28
C LEU A 85 -3.04 11.84 -18.14
N GLU A 86 -2.82 10.57 -17.82
CA GLU A 86 -1.87 10.13 -16.79
C GLU A 86 -0.43 10.55 -17.14
N LYS A 87 0.00 10.37 -18.41
CA LYS A 87 1.30 10.84 -18.90
C LYS A 87 1.43 12.37 -18.79
N LYS A 88 0.39 13.13 -19.15
CA LYS A 88 0.36 14.60 -19.01
C LYS A 88 0.42 15.05 -17.55
N ILE A 89 -0.31 14.39 -16.65
CA ILE A 89 -0.31 14.67 -15.21
C ILE A 89 1.07 14.40 -14.61
N ALA A 90 1.67 13.24 -14.93
CA ALA A 90 3.00 12.87 -14.47
C ALA A 90 4.08 13.85 -14.95
N HIS A 91 4.00 14.30 -16.21
CA HIS A 91 4.91 15.30 -16.77
C HIS A 91 4.77 16.66 -16.06
N LYS A 92 3.54 17.15 -15.82
CA LYS A 92 3.31 18.39 -15.05
C LYS A 92 3.84 18.32 -13.62
N LYS A 93 3.72 17.16 -12.94
CA LYS A 93 4.23 16.96 -11.58
C LYS A 93 5.76 17.05 -11.53
N LYS A 94 6.46 16.41 -12.49
CA LYS A 94 7.95 16.49 -12.60
C LYS A 94 8.45 17.92 -12.84
N LEU A 95 7.76 18.70 -13.70
CA LEU A 95 8.08 20.11 -13.92
C LEU A 95 7.90 20.95 -12.66
N LYS A 96 6.78 20.82 -11.93
CA LYS A 96 6.54 21.56 -10.68
C LYS A 96 7.59 21.25 -9.60
N ILE A 97 8.00 19.99 -9.46
CA ILE A 97 9.05 19.59 -8.49
C ILE A 97 10.37 20.28 -8.82
N ARG A 98 10.77 20.35 -10.09
CA ARG A 98 12.00 21.02 -10.52
C ARG A 98 11.98 22.54 -10.25
N TYR A 99 10.84 23.20 -10.46
CA TYR A 99 10.68 24.63 -10.11
C TYR A 99 10.69 24.91 -8.60
N LEU A 100 10.41 23.93 -7.75
CA LEU A 100 10.53 24.06 -6.29
C LEU A 100 11.96 23.80 -5.79
N LEU A 101 12.65 22.80 -6.36
CA LEU A 101 13.99 22.41 -5.89
C LEU A 101 15.09 23.42 -6.26
N ILE A 102 15.04 23.99 -7.47
CA ILE A 102 16.06 24.94 -7.95
C ILE A 102 16.18 26.21 -7.06
N PRO A 103 15.09 26.95 -6.75
CA PRO A 103 15.19 28.12 -5.89
C PRO A 103 15.54 27.76 -4.44
N SER A 104 15.07 26.61 -3.93
CA SER A 104 15.45 26.15 -2.59
C SER A 104 16.95 25.90 -2.48
N LEU A 105 17.58 25.31 -3.50
CA LEU A 105 19.02 25.07 -3.53
C LEU A 105 19.80 26.40 -3.62
N LEU A 106 19.31 27.36 -4.40
CA LEU A 106 19.89 28.70 -4.49
C LEU A 106 19.83 29.46 -3.16
N VAL A 107 18.69 29.42 -2.46
CA VAL A 107 18.56 30.05 -1.14
C VAL A 107 19.52 29.41 -0.14
N LEU A 108 19.63 28.09 -0.15
CA LEU A 108 20.55 27.38 0.74
C LEU A 108 22.02 27.74 0.42
N LEU A 109 22.38 27.84 -0.86
CA LEU A 109 23.69 28.32 -1.30
C LEU A 109 23.97 29.75 -0.80
N ILE A 110 23.01 30.67 -0.94
CA ILE A 110 23.15 32.05 -0.46
C ILE A 110 23.35 32.09 1.06
N ILE A 111 22.59 31.30 1.82
CA ILE A 111 22.74 31.19 3.29
C ILE A 111 24.13 30.66 3.64
N THR A 112 24.63 29.63 2.95
CA THR A 112 25.98 29.10 3.21
C THR A 112 27.07 30.13 2.93
N ILE A 113 26.95 30.91 1.85
CA ILE A 113 27.90 31.98 1.52
C ILE A 113 27.83 33.10 2.56
N ALA A 114 26.63 33.51 2.97
CA ALA A 114 26.45 34.54 4.00
C ALA A 114 27.05 34.12 5.36
N PHE A 115 26.90 32.84 5.73
CA PHE A 115 27.49 32.31 6.97
C PHE A 115 29.03 32.32 6.96
N ILE A 116 29.65 32.08 5.80
CA ILE A 116 31.11 32.14 5.64
C ILE A 116 31.62 33.59 5.66
N LEU A 117 30.88 34.53 5.06
CA LEU A 117 31.29 35.93 4.95
C LEU A 117 30.98 36.78 6.19
N PHE A 118 30.03 36.37 7.02
CA PHE A 118 29.66 37.06 8.26
C PHE A 118 29.85 36.16 9.49
N PRO A 119 31.10 35.86 9.90
CA PRO A 119 31.34 35.22 11.19
C PRO A 119 30.86 36.16 12.30
N SER A 120 29.71 35.84 12.89
CA SER A 120 29.17 36.56 14.05
C SER A 120 30.16 36.46 15.21
N SER A 121 30.85 37.57 15.50
CA SER A 121 31.54 37.80 16.76
C SER A 121 30.52 37.71 17.89
N ARG A 122 30.36 36.52 18.46
CA ARG A 122 29.60 36.31 19.68
C ARG A 122 30.41 36.91 20.84
N GLU A 123 30.07 38.13 21.22
CA GLU A 123 30.47 38.64 22.53
C GLU A 123 29.87 37.72 23.61
N LYS A 124 30.72 37.16 24.46
CA LYS A 124 30.31 36.30 25.57
C LYS A 124 29.58 37.17 26.61
N PRO A 125 28.36 36.81 27.05
CA PRO A 125 27.69 37.53 28.12
C PRO A 125 28.52 37.45 29.41
N ARG A 126 28.92 38.61 29.96
CA ARG A 126 29.48 38.70 31.32
C ARG A 126 28.35 38.51 32.32
N ILE A 127 28.44 37.43 33.10
CA ILE A 127 27.61 37.21 34.28
C ILE A 127 28.15 38.12 35.38
N THR A 128 27.41 39.17 35.72
CA THR A 128 27.59 39.91 36.98
C THR A 128 26.91 39.13 38.10
N PRO A 129 27.60 38.78 39.20
CA PRO A 129 26.91 38.26 40.39
C PRO A 129 26.20 39.42 41.09
N SER A 130 24.87 39.34 41.19
CA SER A 130 24.08 40.18 42.09
C SER A 130 23.95 39.49 43.46
N PRO A 131 23.97 40.23 44.58
CA PRO A 131 24.21 39.69 45.92
C PRO A 131 23.11 38.77 46.47
N VAL A 132 23.58 37.80 47.26
CA VAL A 132 22.81 36.88 48.10
C VAL A 132 22.04 37.67 49.16
N GLU A 133 20.71 37.62 49.13
CA GLU A 133 19.88 37.98 50.27
C GLU A 133 19.29 36.71 50.90
N THR A 134 19.87 36.36 52.04
CA THR A 134 19.48 35.30 52.96
C THR A 134 18.10 35.59 53.55
N LYS A 135 17.12 34.71 53.30
CA LYS A 135 15.92 34.60 54.16
C LYS A 135 15.68 33.15 54.57
N LYS A 136 15.70 32.97 55.89
CA LYS A 136 15.59 31.77 56.71
C LYS A 136 14.56 30.72 56.26
N GLU A 137 15.07 29.51 56.26
CA GLU A 137 14.47 28.19 56.49
C GLU A 137 13.38 28.15 57.58
N ILE A 138 12.23 27.55 57.26
CA ILE A 138 11.37 26.77 58.18
C ILE A 138 10.65 25.67 57.37
N LEU A 139 10.97 24.40 57.64
CA LEU A 139 10.12 23.20 57.51
C LEU A 139 9.72 22.77 58.94
N PRO A 140 8.83 21.78 59.22
CA PRO A 140 7.89 20.95 58.42
C PRO A 140 6.46 21.00 59.09
N PRO A 141 5.45 20.09 58.90
CA PRO A 141 5.51 18.75 58.34
C PRO A 141 4.39 18.31 57.38
N ALA A 142 4.63 17.09 56.87
CA ALA A 142 3.81 16.31 55.97
C ALA A 142 2.34 16.21 56.37
N THR A 143 1.48 16.23 55.36
CA THR A 143 0.24 15.46 55.36
C THR A 143 0.04 14.92 53.95
N VAL A 144 0.18 13.61 53.82
CA VAL A 144 -0.32 12.81 52.72
C VAL A 144 -1.83 12.72 52.91
N GLU A 145 -2.63 13.08 51.90
CA GLU A 145 -3.79 12.30 51.46
C GLU A 145 -4.51 12.92 50.24
N THR A 146 -4.66 12.08 49.21
CA THR A 146 -5.85 11.89 48.36
C THR A 146 -6.37 13.06 47.50
N LYS A 147 -6.32 12.90 46.17
CA LYS A 147 -7.49 12.49 45.35
C LYS A 147 -7.16 12.39 43.85
N LYS A 148 -7.59 11.26 43.28
CA LYS A 148 -7.71 10.91 41.86
C LYS A 148 -8.45 12.01 41.08
N GLU A 149 -7.88 12.49 39.98
CA GLU A 149 -8.69 12.95 38.84
C GLU A 149 -7.90 12.80 37.52
N ILE A 150 -8.44 11.93 36.67
CA ILE A 150 -8.05 11.70 35.28
C ILE A 150 -8.78 12.77 34.47
N PRO A 151 -8.13 13.58 33.61
CA PRO A 151 -8.86 14.47 32.74
C PRO A 151 -9.55 13.66 31.63
N LEU A 152 -10.88 13.61 31.66
CA LEU A 152 -11.71 13.28 30.50
C LEU A 152 -11.61 14.43 29.48
N PRO A 153 -11.25 14.18 28.20
CA PRO A 153 -11.50 15.16 27.16
C PRO A 153 -12.96 15.07 26.66
N SER A 154 -13.72 16.11 27.03
CA SER A 154 -14.72 16.81 26.21
C SER A 154 -15.69 15.97 25.36
N VAL A 155 -16.82 15.61 25.96
CA VAL A 155 -18.06 15.24 25.27
C VAL A 155 -18.74 16.52 24.78
N GLU A 156 -18.36 17.05 23.61
CA GLU A 156 -19.10 18.20 23.02
C GLU A 156 -19.20 18.18 21.48
N SER A 157 -18.53 17.27 20.77
CA SER A 157 -18.69 17.13 19.31
C SER A 157 -19.69 16.02 18.96
N LYS A 158 -20.93 16.13 19.45
CA LYS A 158 -22.01 15.15 19.17
C LYS A 158 -23.35 15.83 18.91
N LYS A 159 -23.38 16.83 18.02
CA LYS A 159 -24.65 17.42 17.54
C LYS A 159 -24.78 17.64 16.03
N GLU A 160 -23.74 17.42 15.22
CA GLU A 160 -23.82 17.62 13.75
C GLU A 160 -23.86 16.32 12.92
N SER A 161 -23.81 15.14 13.53
CA SER A 161 -23.88 13.85 12.81
C SER A 161 -25.23 13.15 13.04
N ILE A 162 -26.34 13.80 12.67
CA ILE A 162 -27.69 13.19 12.76
C ILE A 162 -28.36 13.09 11.38
N LEU A 163 -27.76 13.60 10.29
CA LEU A 163 -28.45 13.70 9.00
C LEU A 163 -27.99 12.74 7.89
N GLU A 164 -27.05 11.80 8.11
CA GLU A 164 -26.57 10.89 7.03
C GLU A 164 -26.35 9.40 7.42
N ALA A 165 -26.94 8.87 8.48
CA ALA A 165 -26.72 7.46 8.85
C ALA A 165 -27.73 6.51 8.17
N LYS A 166 -27.52 6.20 6.89
CA LYS A 166 -28.11 4.99 6.28
C LYS A 166 -27.23 3.75 6.49
N ASN A 167 -25.95 3.92 6.86
CA ASN A 167 -25.04 2.90 7.41
C ASN A 167 -23.91 3.62 8.18
N PRO A 168 -23.65 3.30 9.47
CA PRO A 168 -22.50 3.85 10.17
C PRO A 168 -21.19 3.34 9.55
N PRO A 169 -20.12 4.15 9.51
CA PRO A 169 -18.84 3.76 8.92
C PRO A 169 -18.17 2.66 9.75
N HIS A 170 -17.60 1.68 9.06
CA HIS A 170 -16.85 0.58 9.65
C HIS A 170 -15.50 1.06 10.19
N ILE A 171 -15.10 0.54 11.35
CA ILE A 171 -13.86 0.88 12.04
C ILE A 171 -12.98 -0.37 12.14
N LEU A 172 -11.74 -0.25 11.67
CA LEU A 172 -10.71 -1.28 11.81
C LEU A 172 -9.55 -0.75 12.64
N GLU A 173 -9.26 -1.43 13.74
CA GLU A 173 -8.08 -1.18 14.57
C GLU A 173 -7.09 -2.33 14.38
N VAL A 174 -5.86 -1.97 14.05
CA VAL A 174 -4.77 -2.90 13.78
C VAL A 174 -3.69 -2.67 14.83
N PHE A 175 -3.26 -3.73 15.50
CA PHE A 175 -2.19 -3.70 16.50
C PHE A 175 -1.07 -4.63 16.06
N ALA A 176 0.15 -4.12 15.93
CA ALA A 176 1.30 -4.91 15.54
C ALA A 176 2.02 -5.49 16.76
N THR A 177 2.13 -6.82 16.82
CA THR A 177 2.95 -7.56 17.79
C THR A 177 4.34 -7.82 17.25
N GLU A 178 4.47 -7.95 15.93
CA GLU A 178 5.74 -8.06 15.19
C GLU A 178 5.79 -7.08 14.01
N THR A 179 6.99 -6.84 13.47
CA THR A 179 7.14 -6.04 12.26
C THR A 179 6.35 -6.65 11.10
N THR A 180 5.38 -5.92 10.58
CA THR A 180 4.45 -6.42 9.57
C THR A 180 4.18 -5.37 8.50
N TRP A 181 4.33 -5.77 7.23
CA TRP A 181 3.86 -4.96 6.10
C TRP A 181 2.35 -5.13 5.93
N LEU A 182 1.63 -4.02 5.85
CA LEU A 182 0.19 -3.95 5.65
C LEU A 182 -0.11 -3.08 4.43
N SER A 183 -0.84 -3.64 3.47
CA SER A 183 -1.47 -2.91 2.38
C SER A 183 -2.98 -2.91 2.61
N VAL A 184 -3.59 -1.72 2.69
CA VAL A 184 -5.02 -1.55 2.89
C VAL A 184 -5.63 -0.75 1.76
N ASN A 185 -6.69 -1.29 1.18
CA ASN A 185 -7.58 -0.61 0.25
C ASN A 185 -8.91 -0.35 0.97
N ILE A 186 -9.36 0.91 0.96
CA ILE A 186 -10.59 1.37 1.64
C ILE A 186 -11.57 1.78 0.55
N ASP A 187 -12.78 1.23 0.54
CA ASP A 187 -13.85 1.64 -0.38
C ASP A 187 -13.45 1.64 -1.88
N ASN A 188 -12.59 0.70 -2.28
CA ASN A 188 -12.04 0.55 -3.64
C ASN A 188 -11.18 1.74 -4.12
N THR A 189 -10.59 2.52 -3.20
CA THR A 189 -9.63 3.58 -3.53
C THR A 189 -8.22 3.03 -3.76
N ASP A 190 -7.23 3.90 -3.96
CA ASP A 190 -5.82 3.48 -4.02
C ASP A 190 -5.39 2.80 -2.71
N ALA A 191 -4.56 1.76 -2.85
CA ALA A 191 -4.02 1.03 -1.71
C ALA A 191 -2.99 1.89 -0.95
N LYS A 192 -3.15 1.96 0.38
CA LYS A 192 -2.18 2.56 1.29
C LYS A 192 -1.32 1.47 1.88
N GLU A 193 -0.01 1.58 1.68
CA GLU A 193 0.96 0.65 2.24
C GLU A 193 1.62 1.26 3.48
N MET A 194 1.84 0.43 4.49
CA MET A 194 2.56 0.81 5.70
C MET A 194 3.34 -0.37 6.25
N LEU A 195 4.49 -0.08 6.86
CA LEU A 195 5.26 -1.03 7.64
C LEU A 195 5.01 -0.71 9.11
N LEU A 196 4.31 -1.59 9.81
CA LEU A 196 4.03 -1.45 11.23
C LEU A 196 5.14 -2.12 12.03
N LYS A 197 5.67 -1.42 13.02
CA LYS A 197 6.65 -1.96 13.99
C LYS A 197 5.93 -2.55 15.22
N PRO A 198 6.60 -3.42 16.01
CA PRO A 198 6.02 -3.96 17.24
C PRO A 198 5.56 -2.83 18.18
N GLY A 199 4.33 -2.91 18.67
CA GLY A 199 3.69 -1.92 19.53
C GLY A 199 3.01 -0.77 18.79
N GLU A 200 3.16 -0.65 17.47
CA GLU A 200 2.40 0.34 16.69
C GLU A 200 0.96 -0.12 16.49
N SER A 201 0.05 0.85 16.51
CA SER A 201 -1.36 0.63 16.21
C SER A 201 -1.89 1.67 15.24
N VAL A 202 -2.77 1.26 14.34
CA VAL A 202 -3.45 2.16 13.41
C VAL A 202 -4.96 1.94 13.44
N LYS A 203 -5.71 3.03 13.42
CA LYS A 203 -7.17 3.04 13.32
C LYS A 203 -7.57 3.55 11.95
N LEU A 204 -8.39 2.76 11.25
CA LEU A 204 -8.83 2.98 9.88
C LEU A 204 -10.35 3.01 9.84
N GLN A 205 -10.91 3.74 8.88
CA GLN A 205 -12.35 3.93 8.73
C GLN A 205 -12.75 3.75 7.27
N ALA A 206 -13.80 2.97 7.01
CA ALA A 206 -14.36 2.72 5.69
C ALA A 206 -15.88 2.97 5.71
N LYS A 207 -16.46 3.37 4.58
CA LYS A 207 -17.92 3.43 4.43
C LYS A 207 -18.52 2.05 4.19
N ASN A 208 -17.82 1.19 3.44
CA ASN A 208 -18.35 -0.09 2.98
C ASN A 208 -17.37 -1.24 3.23
N VAL A 209 -16.12 -1.15 2.75
CA VAL A 209 -15.22 -2.32 2.72
C VAL A 209 -13.75 -1.97 2.94
N PHE A 210 -13.05 -2.86 3.63
CA PHE A 210 -11.60 -2.94 3.70
C PHE A 210 -11.13 -4.17 2.92
N SER A 211 -10.14 -4.01 2.05
CA SER A 211 -9.36 -5.11 1.48
C SER A 211 -7.92 -4.99 1.95
N LEU A 212 -7.48 -5.97 2.72
CA LEU A 212 -6.18 -5.99 3.39
C LEU A 212 -5.29 -7.05 2.74
N LYS A 213 -4.00 -6.73 2.63
CA LYS A 213 -2.93 -7.70 2.36
C LYS A 213 -1.85 -7.54 3.42
N ILE A 214 -1.58 -8.61 4.13
CA ILE A 214 -0.75 -8.63 5.35
C ILE A 214 0.44 -9.52 5.09
N GLY A 215 1.66 -9.03 5.32
CA GLY A 215 2.89 -9.74 5.02
C GLY A 215 3.32 -10.76 6.08
N ASN A 216 3.03 -10.48 7.36
CA ASN A 216 3.29 -11.35 8.52
C ASN A 216 2.00 -11.43 9.35
N ALA A 217 1.09 -12.31 8.96
CA ALA A 217 -0.26 -12.39 9.54
C ALA A 217 -0.25 -12.65 11.04
N GLY A 218 0.60 -13.56 11.53
CA GLY A 218 0.77 -13.83 12.96
C GLY A 218 1.34 -12.66 13.78
N GLY A 219 1.82 -11.61 13.10
CA GLY A 219 2.33 -10.39 13.71
C GLY A 219 1.29 -9.29 13.95
N LEU A 220 0.01 -9.52 13.63
CA LEU A 220 -1.07 -8.54 13.82
C LEU A 220 -2.22 -9.08 14.64
N LYS A 221 -2.82 -8.20 15.45
CA LYS A 221 -4.15 -8.36 16.02
C LYS A 221 -5.10 -7.35 15.39
N LEU A 222 -6.26 -7.82 14.92
CA LEU A 222 -7.27 -6.99 14.27
C LEU A 222 -8.54 -6.92 15.11
N VAL A 223 -9.07 -5.71 15.27
CA VAL A 223 -10.37 -5.45 15.88
C VAL A 223 -11.22 -4.71 14.86
N PHE A 224 -12.32 -5.32 14.44
CA PHE A 224 -13.25 -4.76 13.46
C PHE A 224 -14.60 -4.49 14.11
N ASP A 225 -15.08 -3.25 14.03
CA ASP A 225 -16.29 -2.77 14.69
C ASP A 225 -16.37 -3.14 16.18
N GLY A 226 -15.23 -3.09 16.86
CA GLY A 226 -15.09 -3.43 18.28
C GLY A 226 -14.99 -4.93 18.59
N LYS A 227 -15.03 -5.80 17.58
CA LYS A 227 -14.87 -7.26 17.73
C LYS A 227 -13.48 -7.71 17.26
N GLU A 228 -12.76 -8.41 18.12
CA GLU A 228 -11.49 -9.05 17.74
C GLU A 228 -11.73 -10.17 16.73
N ILE A 229 -10.97 -10.16 15.63
CA ILE A 229 -11.11 -11.14 14.53
C ILE A 229 -10.42 -12.48 14.86
N GLY A 230 -9.57 -12.48 15.90
CA GLY A 230 -8.78 -13.65 16.29
C GLY A 230 -7.49 -13.78 15.49
N GLU A 231 -6.90 -14.97 15.53
CA GLU A 231 -5.67 -15.27 14.78
C GLU A 231 -5.97 -15.31 13.29
N ILE A 232 -5.44 -14.32 12.57
CA ILE A 232 -5.67 -14.19 11.14
C ILE A 232 -4.76 -15.08 10.30
N GLY A 233 -3.67 -15.61 10.87
CA GLY A 233 -2.72 -16.51 10.21
C GLY A 233 -1.47 -16.78 11.04
N GLU A 234 -0.56 -17.57 10.47
CA GLU A 234 0.71 -17.97 11.09
C GLU A 234 1.79 -16.89 10.95
N LYS A 235 2.88 -17.05 11.70
CA LYS A 235 4.07 -16.20 11.62
C LYS A 235 4.70 -16.28 10.22
N ASN A 236 5.07 -15.13 9.67
CA ASN A 236 5.60 -14.93 8.31
C ASN A 236 4.66 -15.33 7.17
N GLN A 237 3.38 -15.62 7.46
CA GLN A 237 2.40 -15.95 6.43
C GLN A 237 1.82 -14.68 5.80
N VAL A 238 1.73 -14.66 4.47
CA VAL A 238 1.07 -13.58 3.73
C VAL A 238 -0.41 -13.91 3.56
N ILE A 239 -1.31 -13.05 4.04
CA ILE A 239 -2.76 -13.25 3.95
C ILE A 239 -3.46 -12.06 3.30
N LYS A 240 -4.55 -12.36 2.59
CA LYS A 240 -5.50 -11.39 2.08
C LYS A 240 -6.80 -11.54 2.86
N LEU A 241 -7.34 -10.42 3.35
CA LEU A 241 -8.56 -10.40 4.16
C LEU A 241 -9.47 -9.27 3.67
N THR A 242 -10.77 -9.56 3.55
CA THR A 242 -11.79 -8.57 3.22
C THR A 242 -12.76 -8.43 4.39
N LEU A 243 -13.05 -7.19 4.78
CA LEU A 243 -13.95 -6.85 5.88
C LEU A 243 -14.99 -5.81 5.45
N PRO A 244 -16.28 -5.96 5.77
CA PRO A 244 -16.88 -7.14 6.41
C PRO A 244 -16.72 -8.39 5.53
N SER A 245 -16.62 -9.56 6.17
CA SER A 245 -16.55 -10.85 5.46
C SER A 245 -17.98 -11.25 5.07
N ASP A 246 -18.20 -11.50 3.77
CA ASP A 246 -19.48 -12.00 3.24
C ASP A 246 -19.90 -13.34 3.87
#